data_AF-A0A3L7PI94-F1
#
_entry.id   AF-A0A3L7PI94-F1
#
_cell.length_a   1.000
_cell.length_b   1.000
_cell.length_c   1.000
_cell.angle_alpha   90.00
_cell.angle_beta   90.00
_cell.angle_gamma   90.00
#
_symmetry.space_group_name_H-M   'P 1'
#
loop_
_entity.id
_entity.type
_entity.pdbx_description
1 polymer ?
#
loop_
_entity_poly.entity_id
_entity_poly.type
_entity_poly.pdbx_seq_one_letter_code
_entity_poly.pdbx_strand_id
1 'polypeptide(L)'
;MRPPSFTRFVAILGIASARLVAVASASDMPPDVVATFTRQVQPLIVNRCAAGACHGGPHGHEPRFERGPAAVRPDRTHTLANLQTFLKVVGSDRDPQRLVTLLAGKHPTAPSKTGLAAAPLTARERVTIESWLAAVRSAETGQRFDPAVRQAAAHVDPTPQRNPFRDLLTAAASPTELPPPSDPQGVIFKKDDESSPEPPVAPSPPPAE
;
A
#
# COMPACT_ATOMS: atom_id res chain seq x y z
N MET A 1 -54.71 -58.18 5.34
CA MET A 1 -53.36 -58.39 4.74
C MET A 1 -53.05 -57.20 3.84
N ARG A 2 -52.10 -56.34 4.22
CA ARG A 2 -51.62 -55.18 3.43
C ARG A 2 -50.16 -55.46 3.02
N PRO A 3 -49.75 -55.17 1.77
CA PRO A 3 -48.37 -55.36 1.35
C PRO A 3 -47.46 -54.23 1.86
N PRO A 4 -46.15 -54.49 2.06
CA PRO A 4 -45.20 -53.47 2.50
C PRO A 4 -44.79 -52.53 1.35
N SER A 5 -44.87 -51.23 1.61
CA SER A 5 -44.40 -50.16 0.74
C SER A 5 -42.87 -50.14 0.67
N PHE A 6 -42.31 -50.37 -0.51
CA PHE A 6 -40.89 -50.18 -0.81
C PHE A 6 -40.59 -48.71 -1.07
N THR A 7 -40.13 -47.99 -0.04
CA THR A 7 -39.58 -46.64 -0.19
C THR A 7 -38.17 -46.75 -0.78
N ARG A 8 -38.04 -46.55 -2.09
CA ARG A 8 -36.75 -46.45 -2.79
C ARG A 8 -36.05 -45.15 -2.37
N PHE A 9 -35.07 -45.24 -1.48
CA PHE A 9 -34.09 -44.17 -1.27
C PHE A 9 -33.15 -44.13 -2.47
N VAL A 10 -33.32 -43.12 -3.33
CA VAL A 10 -32.33 -42.79 -4.37
C VAL A 10 -31.20 -42.03 -3.69
N ALA A 11 -30.11 -42.73 -3.39
CA ALA A 11 -28.87 -42.11 -2.92
C ALA A 11 -28.19 -41.43 -4.11
N ILE A 12 -28.33 -40.11 -4.20
CA ILE A 12 -27.57 -39.29 -5.16
C ILE A 12 -26.13 -39.22 -4.65
N LEU A 13 -25.26 -40.07 -5.22
CA LEU A 13 -23.83 -40.03 -4.99
C LEU A 13 -23.25 -38.84 -5.77
N GLY A 14 -23.26 -37.67 -5.16
CA GLY A 14 -22.58 -36.49 -5.71
C GLY A 14 -21.07 -36.68 -5.67
N ILE A 15 -20.45 -36.99 -6.80
CA ILE A 15 -18.99 -36.99 -6.94
C ILE A 15 -18.52 -35.54 -6.81
N ALA A 16 -18.16 -35.15 -5.60
CA ALA A 16 -17.48 -33.89 -5.33
C ALA A 16 -16.09 -33.95 -5.98
N SER A 17 -15.98 -33.42 -7.19
CA SER A 17 -14.70 -33.25 -7.87
C SER A 17 -13.90 -32.20 -7.13
N ALA A 18 -13.03 -32.63 -6.22
CA ALA A 18 -12.07 -31.75 -5.58
C ALA A 18 -11.10 -31.24 -6.66
N ARG A 19 -11.25 -29.97 -7.06
CA ARG A 19 -10.25 -29.31 -7.89
C ARG A 19 -9.02 -29.06 -7.03
N LEU A 20 -7.96 -29.82 -7.28
CA LEU A 20 -6.61 -29.49 -6.81
C LEU A 20 -6.21 -28.18 -7.50
N VAL A 21 -6.40 -27.05 -6.82
CA VAL A 21 -5.87 -25.76 -7.26
C VAL A 21 -4.37 -25.81 -7.00
N ALA A 22 -3.58 -26.06 -8.05
CA ALA A 22 -2.14 -25.91 -7.97
C ALA A 22 -1.84 -24.46 -7.57
N VAL A 23 -1.16 -24.28 -6.44
CA VAL A 23 -0.70 -22.96 -6.01
C VAL A 23 0.35 -22.53 -7.01
N ALA A 24 0.05 -21.54 -7.83
CA ALA A 24 0.99 -21.03 -8.81
C ALA A 24 2.28 -20.61 -8.10
N SER A 25 3.42 -21.10 -8.61
CA SER A 25 4.71 -20.71 -8.05
C SER A 25 5.03 -19.28 -8.47
N ALA A 26 5.86 -18.58 -7.69
CA ALA A 26 6.33 -17.24 -8.05
C ALA A 26 6.98 -17.19 -9.45
N SER A 27 7.55 -18.31 -9.90
CA SER A 27 8.17 -18.50 -11.21
C SER A 27 7.17 -18.57 -12.36
N ASP A 28 5.92 -18.96 -12.10
CA ASP A 28 4.86 -19.12 -13.10
C ASP A 28 4.03 -17.84 -13.28
N MET A 29 4.28 -16.82 -12.46
CA MET A 29 3.57 -15.54 -12.54
C MET A 29 3.87 -14.80 -13.84
N PRO A 30 2.87 -14.12 -14.45
CA PRO A 30 3.10 -13.27 -15.59
C PRO A 30 4.18 -12.20 -15.31
N PRO A 31 5.04 -11.88 -16.30
CA PRO A 31 6.18 -11.00 -16.10
C PRO A 31 5.78 -9.58 -15.66
N ASP A 32 4.61 -9.09 -16.08
CA ASP A 32 4.04 -7.81 -15.69
C ASP A 32 3.59 -7.78 -14.22
N VAL A 33 3.03 -8.88 -13.72
CA VAL A 33 2.65 -9.03 -12.29
C VAL A 33 3.90 -9.06 -11.42
N VAL A 34 4.94 -9.79 -11.83
CA VAL A 34 6.24 -9.83 -11.14
C VAL A 34 6.93 -8.47 -11.18
N ALA A 35 6.88 -7.77 -12.32
CA ALA A 35 7.47 -6.45 -12.46
C ALA A 35 6.76 -5.41 -11.57
N THR A 36 5.44 -5.49 -11.45
CA THR A 36 4.66 -4.65 -10.54
C THR A 36 4.99 -4.95 -9.08
N PHE A 37 5.09 -6.23 -8.72
CA PHE A 37 5.55 -6.64 -7.39
C PHE A 37 6.91 -6.01 -7.07
N THR A 38 7.89 -6.18 -7.96
CA THR A 38 9.28 -5.71 -7.76
C THR A 38 9.35 -4.20 -7.55
N ARG A 39 8.61 -3.41 -8.35
CA ARG A 39 8.72 -1.94 -8.33
C ARG A 39 7.86 -1.27 -7.27
N GLN A 40 6.71 -1.86 -6.92
CA GLN A 40 5.70 -1.19 -6.09
C GLN A 40 5.45 -1.90 -4.77
N VAL A 41 5.32 -3.23 -4.77
CA VAL A 41 4.90 -4.00 -3.59
C VAL A 41 6.09 -4.40 -2.72
N GLN A 42 7.16 -4.92 -3.32
CA GLN A 42 8.35 -5.37 -2.61
C GLN A 42 8.99 -4.27 -1.76
N PRO A 43 9.16 -3.02 -2.24
CA PRO A 43 9.66 -1.94 -1.38
C PRO A 43 8.77 -1.70 -0.16
N LEU A 44 7.45 -1.81 -0.30
CA LEU A 44 6.52 -1.66 0.82
C LEU A 44 6.70 -2.78 1.83
N ILE A 45 6.72 -4.04 1.39
CA ILE A 45 6.90 -5.19 2.27
C ILE A 45 8.25 -5.12 2.98
N VAL A 46 9.34 -4.89 2.25
CA VAL A 46 10.69 -4.87 2.82
C VAL A 46 10.88 -3.69 3.77
N ASN A 47 10.35 -2.50 3.45
CA ASN A 47 10.51 -1.32 4.31
C ASN A 47 9.52 -1.24 5.47
N ARG A 48 8.35 -1.88 5.37
CA ARG A 48 7.30 -1.81 6.41
C ARG A 48 7.24 -3.04 7.29
N CYS A 49 7.53 -4.22 6.74
CA CYS A 49 7.43 -5.49 7.48
C CYS A 49 8.81 -6.04 7.85
N ALA A 50 9.79 -5.96 6.93
CA ALA A 50 11.13 -6.48 7.18
C ALA A 50 12.07 -5.47 7.88
N ALA A 51 11.67 -4.20 7.97
CA ALA A 51 12.42 -3.18 8.71
C ALA A 51 12.40 -3.46 10.22
N GLY A 52 13.50 -3.13 10.90
CA GLY A 52 13.59 -3.31 12.36
C GLY A 52 13.65 -4.75 12.84
N ALA A 53 13.95 -5.71 11.95
CA ALA A 53 14.08 -7.14 12.24
C ALA A 53 12.79 -7.86 12.69
N CYS A 54 11.60 -7.25 12.57
CA CYS A 54 10.35 -7.97 12.89
C CYS A 54 10.14 -9.17 11.97
N HIS A 55 10.29 -8.97 10.66
CA HIS A 55 10.21 -10.03 9.63
C HIS A 55 11.43 -10.05 8.71
N GLY A 56 12.51 -9.37 9.09
CA GLY A 56 13.74 -9.28 8.29
C GLY A 56 14.93 -9.95 8.96
N GLY A 57 15.84 -10.49 8.15
CA GLY A 57 17.11 -11.05 8.62
C GLY A 57 17.00 -12.41 9.33
N PRO A 58 18.12 -12.94 9.84
CA PRO A 58 18.19 -14.31 10.38
C PRO A 58 17.40 -14.49 11.70
N HIS A 59 17.15 -13.41 12.42
CA HIS A 59 16.43 -13.42 13.70
C HIS A 59 14.98 -12.94 13.60
N GLY A 60 14.50 -12.60 12.40
CA GLY A 60 13.11 -12.19 12.21
C GLY A 60 12.11 -13.30 12.48
N HIS A 61 10.89 -12.90 12.84
CA HIS A 61 9.76 -13.82 12.96
C HIS A 61 9.25 -14.25 11.58
N GLU A 62 8.67 -15.44 11.50
CA GLU A 62 7.98 -15.88 10.29
C GLU A 62 6.69 -15.06 10.07
N PRO A 63 6.36 -14.69 8.82
CA PRO A 63 7.11 -14.91 7.58
C PRO A 63 8.40 -14.09 7.50
N ARG A 64 9.51 -14.68 7.02
CA ARG A 64 10.77 -13.95 6.81
C ARG A 64 10.90 -13.42 5.38
N PHE A 65 11.20 -12.13 5.28
CA PHE A 65 11.50 -11.45 4.02
C PHE A 65 12.99 -11.13 3.92
N GLU A 66 13.55 -11.42 2.75
CA GLU A 66 14.94 -11.19 2.44
C GLU A 66 15.17 -9.74 2.04
N ARG A 67 16.05 -9.07 2.78
CA ARG A 67 16.54 -7.75 2.43
C ARG A 67 17.91 -7.92 1.78
N GLY A 68 17.98 -7.67 0.48
CA GLY A 68 19.25 -7.56 -0.21
C GLY A 68 20.11 -6.42 0.38
N PRO A 69 21.42 -6.41 0.12
CA PRO A 69 22.28 -5.32 0.56
C PRO A 69 21.77 -3.97 0.03
N ALA A 70 21.71 -2.95 0.88
CA ALA A 70 21.09 -1.67 0.52
C ALA A 70 21.74 -0.96 -0.69
N ALA A 71 23.03 -1.22 -0.94
CA ALA A 71 23.80 -0.65 -2.05
C ALA A 71 23.75 -1.48 -3.34
N VAL A 72 23.18 -2.69 -3.30
CA VAL A 72 23.19 -3.62 -4.43
C VAL A 72 21.84 -3.59 -5.14
N ARG A 73 21.85 -3.72 -6.47
CA ARG A 73 20.62 -3.83 -7.25
C ARG A 73 19.76 -4.99 -6.73
N PRO A 74 18.41 -4.87 -6.74
CA PRO A 74 17.54 -5.98 -6.38
C PRO A 74 17.91 -7.24 -7.16
N ASP A 75 18.22 -8.32 -6.44
CA ASP A 75 18.49 -9.62 -7.03
C ASP A 75 17.18 -10.35 -7.33
N ARG A 76 17.13 -11.01 -8.49
CA ARG A 76 15.94 -11.75 -8.95
C ARG A 76 15.60 -12.87 -7.98
N THR A 77 16.59 -13.55 -7.44
CA THR A 77 16.39 -14.67 -6.51
C THR A 77 15.65 -14.19 -5.26
N HIS A 78 16.15 -13.12 -4.62
CA HIS A 78 15.50 -12.52 -3.44
C HIS A 78 14.09 -11.98 -3.76
N THR A 79 13.89 -11.37 -4.93
CA THR A 79 12.56 -10.91 -5.36
C THR A 79 11.56 -12.07 -5.47
N LEU A 80 11.95 -13.18 -6.09
CA LEU A 80 11.07 -14.35 -6.24
C LEU A 80 10.81 -15.05 -4.90
N ALA A 81 11.83 -15.15 -4.03
CA ALA A 81 11.67 -15.68 -2.68
C ALA A 81 10.68 -14.84 -1.86
N ASN A 82 10.85 -13.51 -1.87
CA ASN A 82 9.93 -12.59 -1.19
C ASN A 82 8.50 -12.67 -1.75
N LEU A 83 8.36 -12.77 -3.07
CA LEU A 83 7.06 -12.96 -3.73
C LEU A 83 6.40 -14.26 -3.24
N GLN A 84 7.13 -15.36 -3.24
CA GLN A 84 6.62 -16.66 -2.79
C GLN A 84 6.21 -16.62 -1.32
N THR A 85 7.05 -16.06 -0.45
CA THR A 85 6.73 -15.88 0.97
C THR A 85 5.47 -15.05 1.14
N PHE A 86 5.35 -13.94 0.42
CA PHE A 86 4.18 -13.08 0.51
C PHE A 86 2.89 -13.80 0.07
N LEU A 87 2.92 -14.50 -1.07
CA LEU A 87 1.78 -15.28 -1.55
C LEU A 87 1.39 -16.41 -0.58
N LYS A 88 2.37 -17.03 0.09
CA LYS A 88 2.11 -18.05 1.12
C LYS A 88 1.37 -17.47 2.32
N VAL A 89 1.74 -16.26 2.76
CA VAL A 89 1.13 -15.57 3.91
C VAL A 89 -0.31 -15.16 3.61
N VAL A 90 -0.54 -14.59 2.44
CA VAL A 90 -1.90 -14.22 2.01
C VAL A 90 -2.76 -15.47 1.82
N GLY A 91 -2.17 -16.58 1.37
CA GLY A 91 -2.89 -17.84 1.15
C GLY A 91 -3.44 -17.95 -0.27
N SER A 92 -4.03 -19.10 -0.60
CA SER A 92 -4.43 -19.47 -1.97
C SER A 92 -5.62 -18.68 -2.52
N ASP A 93 -6.43 -18.07 -1.66
CA ASP A 93 -7.55 -17.19 -2.07
C ASP A 93 -7.07 -15.82 -2.56
N ARG A 94 -5.81 -15.46 -2.25
CA ARG A 94 -5.22 -14.15 -2.47
C ARG A 94 -6.10 -13.01 -1.94
N ASP A 95 -6.82 -13.25 -0.86
CA ASP A 95 -7.80 -12.29 -0.34
C ASP A 95 -7.11 -11.10 0.33
N PRO A 96 -7.27 -9.87 -0.17
CA PRO A 96 -6.74 -8.68 0.50
C PRO A 96 -7.27 -8.49 1.93
N GLN A 97 -8.50 -8.89 2.24
CA GLN A 97 -9.06 -8.72 3.59
C GLN A 97 -8.35 -9.57 4.64
N ARG A 98 -7.81 -10.72 4.22
CA ARG A 98 -6.99 -11.57 5.08
C ARG A 98 -5.69 -10.87 5.46
N LEU A 99 -5.06 -10.14 4.53
CA LEU A 99 -3.88 -9.33 4.84
C LEU A 99 -4.21 -8.24 5.85
N VAL A 100 -5.34 -7.53 5.69
CA VAL A 100 -5.78 -6.50 6.63
C VAL A 100 -5.97 -7.10 8.03
N THR A 101 -6.63 -8.24 8.13
CA THR A 101 -6.84 -8.96 9.40
C THR A 101 -5.52 -9.36 10.06
N LEU A 102 -4.57 -9.89 9.27
CA LEU A 102 -3.24 -10.26 9.77
C LEU A 102 -2.46 -9.05 10.29
N LEU A 103 -2.51 -7.92 9.58
CA LEU A 103 -1.85 -6.69 9.99
C LEU A 103 -2.47 -6.13 11.27
N ALA A 104 -3.80 -6.08 11.36
CA ALA A 104 -4.50 -5.56 12.54
C ALA A 104 -4.29 -6.42 13.80
N GLY A 105 -4.18 -7.74 13.67
CA GLY A 105 -4.05 -8.64 14.82
C GLY A 105 -2.63 -8.83 15.36
N LYS A 106 -1.59 -8.52 14.56
CA LYS A 106 -0.19 -8.82 14.89
C LYS A 106 0.73 -7.62 14.98
N HIS A 107 0.29 -6.45 14.51
CA HIS A 107 1.08 -5.23 14.56
C HIS A 107 0.39 -4.18 15.43
N PRO A 108 1.14 -3.42 16.26
CA PRO A 108 0.56 -2.34 17.02
C PRO A 108 0.01 -1.26 16.08
N THR A 109 -1.19 -0.78 16.37
CA THR A 109 -1.87 0.26 15.57
C THR A 109 -1.28 1.65 15.81
N ALA A 110 -0.51 1.82 16.88
CA ALA A 110 0.22 3.04 17.22
C ALA A 110 1.72 2.75 17.40
N PRO A 111 2.60 3.70 17.04
CA PRO A 111 4.02 3.56 17.31
C PRO A 111 4.27 3.44 18.81
N SER A 112 5.10 2.47 19.21
CA SER A 112 5.54 2.37 20.61
C SER A 112 6.52 3.48 20.93
N LYS A 113 6.38 4.12 22.10
CA LYS A 113 7.34 5.15 22.58
C LYS A 113 8.73 4.57 22.84
N THR A 114 8.85 3.26 23.04
CA THR A 114 10.07 2.57 23.45
C THR A 114 10.64 1.64 22.37
N GLY A 115 9.96 1.49 21.23
CA GLY A 115 10.33 0.51 20.21
C GLY A 115 10.34 1.09 18.81
N LEU A 116 11.25 0.56 17.98
CA LEU A 116 11.30 0.80 16.54
C LEU A 116 10.15 0.05 15.83
N ALA A 117 8.92 0.24 16.28
CA ALA A 117 7.75 -0.29 15.63
C ALA A 117 7.56 0.45 14.30
N ALA A 118 7.50 -0.30 13.20
CA ALA A 118 7.20 0.28 11.90
C ALA A 118 5.82 0.97 11.94
N ALA A 119 5.73 2.15 11.34
CA ALA A 119 4.45 2.83 11.18
C ALA A 119 3.48 1.93 10.38
N PRO A 120 2.18 1.94 10.72
CA PRO A 120 1.17 1.20 9.95
C PRO A 120 1.18 1.61 8.46
N LEU A 121 0.72 0.69 7.60
CA LEU A 121 0.52 1.01 6.18
C LEU A 121 -0.48 2.17 6.04
N THR A 122 -0.14 3.13 5.21
CA THR A 122 -1.05 4.19 4.77
C THR A 122 -2.15 3.63 3.87
N ALA A 123 -3.24 4.38 3.69
CA ALA A 123 -4.33 3.97 2.80
C ALA A 123 -3.85 3.71 1.35
N ARG A 124 -2.94 4.55 0.83
CA ARG A 124 -2.37 4.39 -0.51
C ARG A 124 -1.52 3.13 -0.65
N GLU A 125 -0.70 2.83 0.36
CA GLU A 125 0.11 1.61 0.37
C GLU A 125 -0.77 0.36 0.42
N ARG A 126 -1.85 0.38 1.22
CA ARG A 126 -2.85 -0.70 1.23
C ARG A 126 -3.47 -0.93 -0.15
N VAL A 127 -4.03 0.12 -0.76
CA VAL A 127 -4.63 0.02 -2.11
C VAL A 127 -3.65 -0.52 -3.15
N THR A 128 -2.37 -0.17 -3.04
CA THR A 128 -1.32 -0.68 -3.94
C THR A 128 -1.18 -2.20 -3.83
N ILE A 129 -1.14 -2.73 -2.60
CA ILE A 129 -1.02 -4.17 -2.35
C ILE A 129 -2.30 -4.90 -2.78
N GLU A 130 -3.46 -4.35 -2.44
CA GLU A 130 -4.77 -4.94 -2.77
C GLU A 130 -4.99 -5.03 -4.28
N SER A 131 -4.64 -3.98 -5.02
CA SER A 131 -4.73 -3.95 -6.47
C SER A 131 -3.81 -5.00 -7.11
N TRP A 132 -2.60 -5.15 -6.57
CA TRP A 132 -1.67 -6.17 -7.04
C TRP A 132 -2.18 -7.59 -6.74
N LEU A 133 -2.74 -7.86 -5.56
CA LEU A 133 -3.35 -9.15 -5.24
C LEU A 133 -4.55 -9.48 -6.15
N ALA A 134 -5.35 -8.47 -6.52
CA ALA A 134 -6.40 -8.65 -7.51
C ALA A 134 -5.83 -9.08 -8.88
N ALA A 135 -4.73 -8.47 -9.33
CA ALA A 135 -4.05 -8.86 -10.56
C ALA A 135 -3.48 -10.29 -10.51
N VAL A 136 -2.92 -10.70 -9.36
CA VAL A 136 -2.47 -12.09 -9.14
C VAL A 136 -3.64 -13.07 -9.31
N ARG A 137 -4.80 -12.80 -8.70
CA ARG A 137 -5.99 -13.65 -8.84
C ARG A 137 -6.42 -13.80 -10.28
N SER A 138 -6.52 -12.69 -11.02
CA SER A 138 -6.89 -12.71 -12.44
C SER A 138 -5.90 -13.53 -13.27
N ALA A 139 -4.60 -13.44 -12.96
CA ALA A 139 -3.58 -14.24 -13.61
C ALA A 139 -3.72 -15.74 -13.32
N GLU A 140 -4.01 -16.11 -12.06
CA GLU A 140 -4.14 -17.51 -11.63
C GLU A 140 -5.42 -18.18 -12.15
N THR A 141 -6.53 -17.46 -12.26
CA THR A 141 -7.80 -18.00 -12.79
C THR A 141 -7.79 -18.20 -14.30
N GLY A 142 -6.69 -17.84 -14.98
CA GLY A 142 -6.64 -17.87 -16.44
C GLY A 142 -7.56 -16.83 -17.08
N GLN A 143 -8.10 -15.87 -16.32
CA GLN A 143 -8.58 -14.59 -16.83
C GLN A 143 -7.36 -13.75 -17.24
N ARG A 144 -6.56 -14.31 -18.14
CA ARG A 144 -5.68 -13.49 -18.96
C ARG A 144 -6.61 -12.63 -19.77
N PHE A 145 -6.59 -11.33 -19.49
CA PHE A 145 -7.01 -10.36 -20.48
C PHE A 145 -6.24 -10.71 -21.75
N ASP A 146 -6.99 -11.08 -22.79
CA ASP A 146 -6.41 -11.31 -24.10
C ASP A 146 -5.50 -10.12 -24.40
N PRO A 147 -4.20 -10.30 -24.66
CA PRO A 147 -3.31 -9.19 -24.96
C PRO A 147 -3.75 -8.41 -26.21
N ALA A 148 -4.58 -9.01 -27.08
CA ALA A 148 -5.27 -8.33 -28.19
C ALA A 148 -6.45 -7.46 -27.70
N VAL A 149 -7.08 -7.84 -26.58
CA VAL A 149 -7.94 -6.99 -25.74
C VAL A 149 -7.10 -6.34 -24.64
N ARG A 150 -5.89 -5.88 -24.99
CA ARG A 150 -5.41 -4.66 -24.36
C ARG A 150 -6.53 -3.67 -24.59
N GLN A 151 -7.17 -3.20 -23.51
CA GLN A 151 -7.93 -1.97 -23.63
C GLN A 151 -7.05 -1.04 -24.46
N ALA A 152 -7.62 -0.47 -25.51
CA ALA A 152 -7.14 0.80 -26.01
C ALA A 152 -7.34 1.82 -24.89
N ALA A 153 -6.66 1.64 -23.74
CA ALA A 153 -5.94 2.72 -23.10
C ALA A 153 -5.16 3.28 -24.26
N ALA A 154 -5.74 4.33 -24.84
CA ALA A 154 -5.34 4.87 -26.11
C ALA A 154 -3.82 4.87 -26.13
N HIS A 155 -3.26 4.46 -27.27
CA HIS A 155 -2.00 5.05 -27.67
C HIS A 155 -2.30 6.55 -27.78
N VAL A 156 -2.42 7.22 -26.63
CA VAL A 156 -2.08 8.59 -26.46
C VAL A 156 -0.61 8.49 -26.81
N ASP A 157 -0.27 8.84 -28.05
CA ASP A 157 1.06 9.33 -28.34
C ASP A 157 1.49 10.10 -27.10
N PRO A 158 2.70 9.90 -26.56
CA PRO A 158 3.17 10.69 -25.46
C PRO A 158 3.30 12.14 -25.97
N THR A 159 2.18 12.83 -26.19
CA THR A 159 2.04 14.25 -26.08
C THR A 159 2.64 14.51 -24.73
N PRO A 160 3.82 15.17 -24.67
CA PRO A 160 4.53 15.37 -23.42
C PRO A 160 3.50 15.94 -22.45
N GLN A 161 3.11 15.13 -21.47
CA GLN A 161 2.00 15.46 -20.60
C GLN A 161 2.52 16.63 -19.78
N ARG A 162 2.17 17.83 -20.25
CA ARG A 162 2.70 19.09 -19.77
C ARG A 162 2.37 19.15 -18.30
N ASN A 163 3.38 18.95 -17.46
CA ASN A 163 3.19 18.88 -16.03
C ASN A 163 2.99 20.32 -15.54
N PRO A 164 1.75 20.73 -15.19
CA PRO A 164 1.47 22.14 -14.89
C PRO A 164 2.29 22.62 -13.69
N PHE A 165 2.68 21.70 -12.81
CA PHE A 165 3.57 21.99 -11.70
C PHE A 165 4.99 22.35 -12.14
N ARG A 166 5.50 21.71 -13.19
CA ARG A 166 6.81 22.02 -13.77
C ARG A 166 6.80 23.39 -14.46
N ASP A 167 5.69 23.75 -15.09
CA ASP A 167 5.52 25.09 -15.66
C ASP A 167 5.47 26.17 -14.58
N LEU A 168 4.76 25.92 -13.47
CA LEU A 168 4.74 26.82 -12.31
C LEU A 168 6.13 27.00 -11.70
N LEU A 169 6.91 25.92 -11.55
CA LEU A 169 8.29 25.99 -11.05
C LEU A 169 9.21 26.75 -12.01
N THR A 170 9.03 26.55 -13.32
CA THR A 170 9.82 27.24 -14.36
C THR A 170 9.47 28.73 -14.39
N ALA A 171 8.19 29.08 -14.27
CA ALA A 171 7.73 30.46 -14.16
C ALA A 171 8.26 31.14 -12.88
N ALA A 172 8.31 30.43 -11.76
CA ALA A 172 8.88 30.94 -10.52
C ALA A 172 10.41 31.16 -10.58
N ALA A 173 11.13 30.34 -11.37
CA ALA A 173 12.58 30.47 -11.55
C ALA A 173 12.97 31.67 -12.44
N SER A 174 12.02 32.24 -13.18
CA SER A 174 12.20 33.46 -13.98
C SER A 174 11.17 34.50 -13.56
N PRO A 175 11.31 35.10 -12.35
CA PRO A 175 10.36 36.08 -11.87
C PRO A 175 10.29 37.24 -12.87
N THR A 176 9.08 37.54 -13.34
CA THR A 176 8.82 38.75 -14.12
C THR A 176 9.36 39.93 -13.34
N GLU A 177 10.20 40.74 -14.00
CA GLU A 177 10.74 41.96 -13.40
C GLU A 177 9.58 42.81 -12.90
N LEU A 178 9.53 43.02 -11.59
CA LEU A 178 8.48 43.82 -10.99
C LEU A 178 8.60 45.25 -11.55
N PRO A 179 7.48 45.92 -11.85
CA PRO A 179 7.53 47.33 -12.20
C PRO A 179 8.26 48.10 -11.09
N PRO A 180 9.02 49.15 -11.44
CA PRO A 180 9.71 49.96 -10.45
C PRO A 180 8.72 50.40 -9.38
N PRO A 181 9.13 50.39 -8.09
CA PRO A 181 8.23 50.76 -7.00
C PRO A 181 7.69 52.16 -7.27
N SER A 182 6.37 52.28 -7.41
CA SER A 182 5.71 53.57 -7.39
C SER A 182 6.02 54.24 -6.06
N ASP A 183 6.31 55.54 -6.07
CA ASP A 183 6.55 56.31 -4.85
C ASP A 183 5.41 56.01 -3.86
N PRO A 184 5.72 55.56 -2.64
CA PRO A 184 4.70 55.21 -1.67
C PRO A 184 3.89 56.47 -1.39
N GLN A 185 2.63 56.47 -1.84
CA GLN A 185 1.63 57.38 -1.32
C GLN A 185 1.46 57.01 0.15
N GLY A 186 2.21 57.69 1.01
CA GLY A 186 2.19 57.45 2.44
C GLY A 186 0.76 57.53 2.96
N VAL A 187 0.17 56.37 3.20
CA VAL A 187 -1.07 56.28 3.98
C VAL A 187 -0.62 56.60 5.40
N ILE A 188 -0.83 57.85 5.80
CA ILE A 188 -0.62 58.31 7.18
C ILE A 188 -1.69 57.61 8.02
N PHE A 189 -1.35 56.43 8.55
CA PHE A 189 -2.16 55.79 9.58
C PHE A 189 -2.08 56.69 10.81
N LYS A 190 -3.23 57.25 11.20
CA LYS A 190 -3.36 57.92 12.49
C LYS A 190 -2.98 56.90 13.56
N LYS A 191 -2.03 57.28 14.40
CA LYS A 191 -1.60 56.52 15.57
C LYS A 191 -2.81 56.40 16.49
N ASP A 192 -3.51 55.26 16.40
CA ASP A 192 -4.59 54.94 17.33
C ASP A 192 -3.98 54.83 18.73
N ASP A 193 -4.58 55.57 19.66
CA ASP A 193 -4.13 55.68 21.03
C ASP A 193 -4.10 54.31 21.74
N GLU A 194 -2.99 54.09 22.41
CA GLU A 194 -2.58 52.88 23.09
C GLU A 194 -3.41 52.69 24.37
N SER A 195 -4.50 51.93 24.30
CA SER A 195 -5.17 51.40 25.49
C SER A 195 -5.37 49.89 25.35
N SER A 196 -4.28 49.13 25.46
CA SER A 196 -4.38 47.68 25.68
C SER A 196 -4.71 47.42 27.16
N PRO A 197 -5.84 46.77 27.48
CA PRO A 197 -6.12 46.32 28.83
C PRO A 197 -5.14 45.21 29.22
N GLU A 198 -4.61 45.33 30.44
CA GLU A 198 -3.72 44.37 31.09
C GLU A 198 -4.39 42.98 31.15
N PRO A 199 -3.69 41.89 30.76
CA PRO A 199 -4.26 40.56 30.80
C PRO A 199 -4.48 40.09 32.26
N PRO A 200 -5.59 39.39 32.55
CA PRO A 200 -5.89 38.93 33.90
C PRO A 200 -4.86 37.89 34.37
N VAL A 201 -4.28 38.16 35.54
CA VAL A 201 -3.38 37.25 36.26
C VAL A 201 -4.14 35.96 36.63
N ALA A 202 -3.58 34.82 36.24
CA ALA A 202 -4.16 33.51 36.55
C ALA A 202 -3.99 33.17 38.05
N PRO A 203 -5.01 32.56 38.70
CA PRO A 203 -4.92 32.14 40.10
C PRO A 203 -3.97 30.95 40.27
N SER A 204 -3.23 30.96 41.39
CA SER A 204 -2.27 29.93 41.75
C SER A 204 -2.96 28.60 42.13
N PRO A 205 -2.35 27.44 41.83
CA PRO A 205 -2.90 26.14 42.19
C PRO A 205 -2.83 25.89 43.71
N PRO A 206 -3.79 25.13 44.29
CA PRO A 206 -3.77 24.77 45.70
C PRO A 206 -2.64 23.75 46.02
N PRO A 207 -2.17 23.71 47.28
CA PRO A 207 -1.18 22.75 47.73
C PRO A 207 -1.74 21.33 47.76
N ALA A 208 -0.87 20.36 47.44
CA ALA A 208 -1.21 18.93 47.44
C ALA A 208 -1.26 18.38 48.88
N GLU A 209 -2.31 17.60 49.19
CA GLU A 209 -2.43 16.75 50.38
C GLU A 209 -1.78 15.38 50.17
#